data_AF-A0A5B9ELF6-F1
#
_entry.id   AF-A0A5B9ELF6-F1
#
_cell.length_a   1.000
_cell.length_b   1.000
_cell.length_c   1.000
_cell.angle_alpha   90.00
_cell.angle_beta   90.00
_cell.angle_gamma   90.00
#
_symmetry.space_group_name_H-M   'P 1'
#
loop_
_entity.id
_entity.type
_entity.pdbx_description
1 polymer ?
#
loop_
_entity_poly.entity_id
_entity_poly.type
_entity_poly.pdbx_seq_one_letter_code
_entity_poly.pdbx_strand_id
1 'polypeptide(L)'
;MADPVILEGLANMRMDLGNVKNDRPLATAAVALVGNWVGGRFSLTQTALTFTTNRMNAAFQKDSEPVVIGLDSLRSFGFGRMFFVLKTVDLDTQHGTYRLRCAPGKSVQLMEKLRALCPMGEFTG
;
A
#
# COMPACT_ATOMS: atom_id res chain seq x y z
N MET A 1 9.69 -3.59 -22.39
CA MET A 1 9.04 -4.84 -21.91
C MET A 1 8.38 -4.48 -20.59
N ALA A 2 7.11 -4.81 -20.37
CA ALA A 2 6.44 -4.48 -19.10
C ALA A 2 6.97 -5.38 -17.98
N ASP A 3 7.13 -4.83 -16.77
CA ASP A 3 7.60 -5.61 -15.62
C ASP A 3 6.62 -6.74 -15.28
N PRO A 4 7.10 -7.96 -14.99
CA PRO A 4 6.23 -9.05 -14.62
C PRO A 4 5.56 -8.78 -13.26
N VAL A 5 4.27 -9.09 -13.18
CA VAL A 5 3.54 -9.10 -11.91
C VAL A 5 4.00 -10.33 -11.11
N ILE A 6 4.44 -10.10 -9.88
CA ILE A 6 4.98 -11.14 -9.00
C ILE A 6 4.03 -11.53 -7.87
N LEU A 7 3.05 -10.66 -7.54
CA LEU A 7 2.02 -10.94 -6.56
C LEU A 7 0.80 -10.02 -6.80
N GLU A 8 -0.39 -10.59 -6.68
CA GLU A 8 -1.64 -9.83 -6.67
C GLU A 8 -2.59 -10.34 -5.59
N GLY A 9 -3.56 -9.50 -5.23
CA GLY A 9 -4.62 -9.88 -4.30
C GLY A 9 -5.59 -8.76 -3.97
N LEU A 10 -6.59 -9.11 -3.17
CA LEU A 10 -7.51 -8.14 -2.58
C LEU A 10 -6.88 -7.56 -1.32
N ALA A 11 -7.02 -6.25 -1.17
CA ALA A 11 -6.57 -5.53 0.02
C ALA A 11 -7.53 -4.39 0.37
N ASN A 12 -7.54 -4.03 1.64
CA ASN A 12 -7.98 -2.71 2.06
C ASN A 12 -6.74 -1.87 2.31
N MET A 13 -6.70 -0.66 1.79
CA MET A 13 -5.59 0.25 1.98
C MET A 13 -6.02 1.45 2.81
N ARG A 14 -5.14 1.85 3.71
CA ARG A 14 -5.19 3.07 4.50
C ARG A 14 -3.94 3.89 4.19
N MET A 15 -4.05 5.21 4.25
CA MET A 15 -2.94 6.14 4.13
C MET A 15 -2.98 7.03 5.37
N ASP A 16 -1.88 7.10 6.10
CA ASP A 16 -1.72 8.02 7.22
C ASP A 16 -0.99 9.26 6.73
N LEU A 17 -1.72 10.37 6.65
CA LEU A 17 -1.23 11.66 6.16
C LEU A 17 -0.56 12.50 7.24
N GLY A 18 -0.38 11.98 8.46
CA GLY A 18 0.07 12.73 9.64
C GLY A 18 1.41 13.47 9.51
N ASN A 19 2.13 13.37 8.38
CA ASN A 19 3.40 14.06 8.13
C ASN A 19 3.56 14.63 6.69
N VAL A 20 2.47 14.83 5.94
CA VAL A 20 2.58 15.37 4.57
C VAL A 20 2.81 16.89 4.62
N LYS A 21 4.09 17.31 4.54
CA LYS A 21 4.39 18.64 4.01
C LYS A 21 4.13 18.59 2.51
N ASN A 22 3.05 19.26 2.10
CA ASN A 22 2.66 19.57 0.72
C ASN A 22 3.67 19.14 -0.36
N ASP A 23 3.31 18.11 -1.11
CA ASP A 23 3.29 18.18 -2.57
C ASP A 23 2.45 17.00 -3.10
N ARG A 24 1.22 17.35 -3.52
CA ARG A 24 0.20 16.57 -4.23
C ARG A 24 0.26 15.04 -4.05
N PRO A 25 -0.49 14.48 -3.10
CA PRO A 25 -0.63 13.04 -3.05
C PRO A 25 -1.75 12.63 -4.06
N LEU A 26 -1.31 12.14 -5.21
CA LEU A 26 -2.10 11.86 -6.44
C LEU A 26 -3.29 10.89 -6.27
N ALA A 27 -3.49 10.28 -5.10
CA ALA A 27 -4.60 9.36 -4.87
C ALA A 27 -5.24 9.44 -3.47
N THR A 28 -5.06 10.58 -2.79
CA THR A 28 -5.48 10.75 -1.39
C THR A 28 -6.96 11.02 -1.20
N ALA A 29 -7.67 11.46 -2.24
CA ALA A 29 -9.09 11.81 -2.10
C ALA A 29 -9.94 10.60 -1.64
N ALA A 30 -9.68 9.39 -2.15
CA ALA A 30 -10.43 8.19 -1.78
C ALA A 30 -10.23 7.80 -0.30
N VAL A 31 -8.95 7.78 0.12
CA VAL A 31 -8.54 7.31 1.44
C VAL A 31 -8.84 8.33 2.53
N ALA A 32 -8.89 9.62 2.18
CA ALA A 32 -9.27 10.67 3.11
C ALA A 32 -10.80 10.83 3.26
N LEU A 33 -11.60 10.46 2.24
CA LEU A 33 -13.06 10.66 2.24
C LEU A 33 -13.86 9.46 2.75
N VAL A 34 -13.44 8.22 2.49
CA VAL A 34 -14.23 7.00 2.79
C VAL A 34 -13.72 6.31 4.05
N GLY A 35 -13.68 7.02 5.18
CA GLY A 35 -13.15 6.48 6.44
C GLY A 35 -11.71 5.94 6.30
N ASN A 36 -11.18 5.35 7.36
CA ASN A 36 -9.76 4.97 7.41
C ASN A 36 -9.34 3.84 6.45
N TRP A 37 -10.23 3.22 5.64
CA TRP A 37 -9.88 2.04 4.84
C TRP A 37 -10.66 1.96 3.52
N VAL A 38 -9.93 1.85 2.41
CA VAL A 38 -10.50 1.71 1.06
C VAL A 38 -10.22 0.31 0.52
N GLY A 39 -11.26 -0.40 0.09
CA GLY A 39 -11.17 -1.73 -0.51
C GLY A 39 -10.79 -1.69 -1.99
N GLY A 40 -9.93 -2.60 -2.42
CA GLY A 40 -9.43 -2.68 -3.79
C GLY A 40 -8.57 -3.92 -4.06
N ARG A 41 -7.86 -3.86 -5.19
CA ARG A 41 -6.86 -4.84 -5.61
C ARG A 41 -5.48 -4.22 -5.50
N PHE A 42 -4.50 -5.01 -5.13
CA PHE A 42 -3.09 -4.63 -5.26
C PHE A 42 -2.38 -5.55 -6.24
N SER A 43 -1.36 -5.01 -6.89
CA SER A 43 -0.39 -5.74 -7.70
C SER A 43 1.02 -5.28 -7.35
N LEU A 44 1.92 -6.22 -7.16
CA LEU A 44 3.34 -5.97 -6.94
C LEU A 44 4.12 -6.41 -8.19
N THR A 45 4.98 -5.54 -8.67
CA THR A 45 5.98 -5.81 -9.73
C THR A 45 7.39 -5.75 -9.13
N GLN A 46 8.41 -5.86 -9.97
CA GLN A 46 9.81 -5.70 -9.54
C GLN A 46 10.15 -4.26 -9.10
N THR A 47 9.33 -3.27 -9.46
CA THR A 47 9.64 -1.85 -9.29
C THR A 47 8.60 -1.07 -8.51
N ALA A 48 7.35 -1.57 -8.41
CA ALA A 48 6.28 -0.85 -7.74
C ALA A 48 5.22 -1.75 -7.11
N LEU A 49 4.56 -1.22 -6.08
CA LEU A 49 3.27 -1.69 -5.62
C LEU A 49 2.17 -0.76 -6.11
N THR A 50 1.20 -1.31 -6.83
CA THR A 50 0.04 -0.56 -7.33
C THR A 50 -1.22 -1.00 -6.60
N PHE A 51 -2.04 -0.06 -6.17
CA PHE A 51 -3.35 -0.31 -5.58
C PHE A 51 -4.45 0.35 -6.40
N THR A 52 -5.40 -0.45 -6.88
CA THR A 52 -6.57 0.01 -7.63
C THR A 52 -7.82 -0.22 -6.81
N THR A 53 -8.57 0.84 -6.59
CA THR A 53 -9.79 0.81 -5.76
C THR A 53 -10.93 0.07 -6.46
N ASN A 54 -11.80 -0.60 -5.70
CA ASN A 54 -12.97 -1.26 -6.29
C ASN A 54 -14.02 -0.26 -6.80
N ARG A 55 -14.97 -0.72 -7.63
CA ARG A 55 -16.02 0.13 -8.22
C ARG A 55 -16.89 0.85 -7.17
N MET A 56 -17.17 0.20 -6.04
CA MET A 56 -17.99 0.80 -4.97
C MET A 56 -17.29 2.01 -4.34
N ASN A 57 -15.98 1.90 -4.10
CA ASN A 57 -15.20 3.01 -3.55
C ASN A 57 -14.85 4.04 -4.61
N ALA A 58 -14.67 3.63 -5.88
CA ALA A 58 -14.41 4.55 -7.00
C ALA A 58 -15.54 5.59 -7.18
N ALA A 59 -16.78 5.23 -6.87
CA ALA A 59 -17.92 6.14 -6.91
C ALA A 59 -17.79 7.35 -5.95
N PHE A 60 -16.94 7.25 -4.94
CA PHE A 60 -16.68 8.31 -3.96
C PHE A 60 -15.35 9.04 -4.20
N GLN A 61 -14.68 8.76 -5.33
CA GLN A 61 -13.40 9.37 -5.68
C GLN A 61 -13.60 10.51 -6.66
N LYS A 62 -12.86 11.60 -6.42
CA LYS A 62 -12.74 12.68 -7.41
C LYS A 62 -11.80 12.30 -8.55
N ASP A 63 -10.75 11.54 -8.23
CA ASP A 63 -9.74 11.06 -9.17
C ASP A 63 -9.65 9.53 -9.05
N SER A 64 -9.85 8.81 -10.15
CA SER A 64 -9.93 7.33 -10.18
C SER A 64 -8.57 6.66 -10.43
N GLU A 65 -7.48 7.41 -10.31
CA GLU A 65 -6.15 6.90 -10.64
C GLU A 65 -5.66 5.88 -9.61
N PRO A 66 -4.99 4.80 -10.04
CA PRO A 66 -4.36 3.87 -9.14
C PRO A 66 -3.30 4.55 -8.27
N VAL A 67 -3.17 4.07 -7.03
CA VAL A 67 -2.08 4.48 -6.14
C VAL A 67 -0.86 3.68 -6.53
N VAL A 68 0.22 4.34 -6.96
CA VAL A 68 1.47 3.69 -7.34
C VAL A 68 2.55 4.08 -6.34
N ILE A 69 3.12 3.09 -5.66
CA ILE A 69 4.21 3.24 -4.70
C ILE A 69 5.45 2.61 -5.33
N GLY A 70 6.41 3.44 -5.76
CA GLY A 70 7.70 2.97 -6.24
C GLY A 70 8.50 2.32 -5.11
N LEU A 71 9.08 1.16 -5.37
CA LEU A 71 9.86 0.42 -4.36
C LEU A 71 11.15 1.15 -3.96
N ASP A 72 11.66 2.00 -4.86
CA ASP A 72 12.76 2.95 -4.63
C ASP A 72 12.41 4.06 -3.62
N SER A 73 11.12 4.39 -3.48
CA SER A 73 10.63 5.39 -2.53
C SER A 73 10.37 4.86 -1.12
N LEU A 74 10.46 3.53 -0.93
CA LEU A 74 10.25 2.89 0.37
C LEU A 74 11.44 3.18 1.29
N ARG A 75 11.16 3.77 2.44
CA ARG A 75 12.12 3.98 3.53
C ARG A 75 12.18 2.80 4.47
N SER A 76 11.02 2.22 4.76
CA SER A 76 10.89 1.00 5.55
C SER A 76 9.57 0.31 5.23
N PHE A 77 9.47 -0.97 5.56
CA PHE A 77 8.21 -1.70 5.53
C PHE A 77 8.21 -2.78 6.61
N GLY A 78 7.03 -3.18 7.07
CA GLY A 78 6.91 -4.12 8.17
C GLY A 78 5.48 -4.59 8.36
N PHE A 79 5.30 -5.58 9.24
CA PHE A 79 3.96 -5.86 9.74
C PHE A 79 3.49 -4.69 10.61
N GLY A 80 2.30 -4.19 10.33
CA GLY A 80 1.77 -3.03 11.04
C GLY A 80 1.44 -3.33 12.50
N ARG A 81 1.42 -2.27 13.32
CA ARG A 81 1.21 -2.31 14.79
C ARG A 81 -0.11 -2.95 15.25
N MET A 82 -1.03 -3.24 14.33
CA MET A 82 -2.28 -3.98 14.60
C MET A 82 -2.12 -5.51 14.51
N PHE A 83 -0.89 -6.03 14.42
CA PHE A 83 -0.55 -7.43 14.16
C PHE A 83 -1.32 -8.46 15.00
N PHE A 84 -1.70 -8.13 16.24
CA PHE A 84 -2.44 -9.03 17.14
C PHE A 84 -3.92 -9.24 16.77
N VAL A 85 -4.52 -8.37 15.96
CA VAL A 85 -5.93 -8.47 15.54
C VAL A 85 -6.07 -8.57 14.02
N LEU A 86 -5.21 -7.88 13.26
CA LEU A 86 -5.24 -7.85 11.80
C LEU A 86 -3.82 -7.79 11.23
N LYS A 87 -3.42 -8.80 10.45
CA LYS A 87 -2.12 -8.83 9.75
C LYS A 87 -2.09 -7.77 8.65
N THR A 88 -1.52 -6.62 8.97
CA THR A 88 -1.34 -5.48 8.05
C THR A 88 0.11 -5.38 7.61
N VAL A 89 0.35 -4.82 6.44
CA VAL A 89 1.67 -4.46 5.92
C VAL A 89 1.73 -2.94 5.85
N ASP A 90 2.65 -2.35 6.62
CA ASP A 90 2.93 -0.93 6.62
C ASP A 90 4.10 -0.66 5.67
N LEU A 91 3.92 0.33 4.79
CA LEU A 91 4.89 0.82 3.82
C LEU A 91 5.15 2.28 4.15
N ASP A 92 6.33 2.58 4.67
CA ASP A 92 6.73 3.95 4.95
C ASP A 92 7.46 4.55 3.75
N THR A 93 6.97 5.68 3.29
CA THR A 93 7.52 6.41 2.13
C THR A 93 7.85 7.83 2.56
N GLN A 94 8.56 8.56 1.70
CA GLN A 94 8.75 10.00 1.90
C GLN A 94 7.45 10.83 1.92
N HIS A 95 6.36 10.28 1.38
CA HIS A 95 5.06 10.95 1.27
C HIS A 95 4.06 10.51 2.36
N GLY A 96 4.50 9.67 3.30
CA GLY A 96 3.66 9.14 4.38
C GLY A 96 3.61 7.61 4.38
N THR A 97 2.82 7.08 5.31
CA THR A 97 2.71 5.64 5.52
C THR A 97 1.45 5.08 4.88
N TYR A 98 1.62 4.08 4.01
CA TYR A 98 0.53 3.29 3.47
C TYR A 98 0.40 1.99 4.25
N ARG A 99 -0.81 1.63 4.63
CA ARG A 99 -1.10 0.41 5.37
C ARG A 99 -2.05 -0.46 4.56
N LEU A 100 -1.61 -1.67 4.22
CA LEU A 100 -2.40 -2.67 3.49
C LEU A 100 -2.86 -3.78 4.42
N ARG A 101 -4.17 -4.03 4.42
CA ARG A 101 -4.80 -5.21 5.00
C ARG A 101 -5.20 -6.14 3.88
N CYS A 102 -4.36 -7.14 3.62
CA CYS A 102 -4.61 -8.11 2.57
C CYS A 102 -5.55 -9.22 3.04
N ALA A 103 -6.10 -9.98 2.09
CA ALA A 103 -6.77 -11.25 2.38
C ALA A 103 -5.85 -12.22 3.17
N PRO A 104 -6.41 -13.22 3.89
CA PRO A 104 -5.61 -14.18 4.66
C PRO A 104 -4.46 -14.79 3.84
N GLY A 105 -3.28 -14.90 4.44
CA GLY A 105 -2.06 -15.40 3.79
C GLY A 105 -1.34 -14.41 2.85
N LYS A 106 -2.05 -13.44 2.27
CA LYS A 106 -1.45 -12.49 1.32
C LYS A 106 -0.55 -11.45 1.97
N SER A 107 -0.81 -11.04 3.21
CA SER A 107 0.08 -10.11 3.93
C SER A 107 1.49 -10.69 4.15
N VAL A 108 1.58 -12.00 4.41
CA VAL A 108 2.86 -12.68 4.59
C VAL A 108 3.60 -12.81 3.26
N GLN A 109 2.90 -13.26 2.21
CA GLN A 109 3.48 -13.33 0.87
C GLN A 109 3.96 -11.96 0.38
N LEU A 110 3.19 -10.90 0.66
CA LEU A 110 3.57 -9.54 0.31
C LEU A 110 4.88 -9.14 1.02
N MET A 111 4.99 -9.39 2.32
CA MET A 111 6.24 -9.13 3.06
C MET A 111 7.43 -9.91 2.51
N GLU A 112 7.26 -11.20 2.22
CA GLU A 112 8.34 -12.03 1.65
C GLU A 112 8.81 -11.50 0.29
N LYS A 113 7.87 -11.09 -0.58
CA LYS A 113 8.22 -10.51 -1.88
C LYS A 113 8.88 -9.14 -1.74
N LEU A 114 8.42 -8.28 -0.83
CA LEU A 114 9.06 -7.00 -0.56
C LEU A 114 10.49 -7.17 -0.04
N ARG A 115 10.74 -8.12 0.87
CA ARG A 115 12.10 -8.44 1.35
C ARG A 115 13.03 -8.91 0.22
N ALA A 116 12.50 -9.66 -0.75
CA ALA A 116 13.29 -10.14 -1.88
C ALA A 116 13.65 -9.03 -2.88
N LEU A 117 12.82 -8.00 -3.00
CA LEU A 117 12.98 -6.90 -3.96
C LEU A 117 13.68 -5.68 -3.37
N CYS A 118 13.44 -5.42 -2.09
CA CYS A 118 13.96 -4.29 -1.35
C CYS A 118 14.87 -4.83 -0.24
N PRO A 119 16.16 -5.11 -0.52
CA PRO A 119 17.10 -5.58 0.49
C PRO A 119 17.45 -4.53 1.56
N MET A 120 16.72 -3.42 1.63
CA MET A 120 16.86 -2.46 2.73
C MET A 120 16.35 -3.07 4.03
N GLY A 121 17.14 -2.90 5.09
CA GLY A 121 16.99 -3.59 6.36
C GLY A 121 15.60 -3.46 6.98
N GLU A 122 15.05 -4.59 7.41
CA GLU A 122 13.88 -4.59 8.28
C GLU A 122 14.18 -3.77 9.53
N PHE A 123 13.31 -2.81 9.86
CA PHE A 123 13.25 -2.30 11.22
C PHE A 123 12.12 -3.01 11.96
N THR A 124 12.53 -3.89 12.86
CA THR A 124 11.71 -4.40 13.95
C THR A 124 11.36 -3.23 14.87
N GLY A 125 10.13 -2.76 14.78
CA GLY A 125 9.48 -2.00 15.86
C GLY A 125 8.74 -2.95 16.78
#